data_AF-A0ABD0N4N7-F1
#
_entry.id   AF-A0ABD0N4N7-F1
#
_cell.length_a   1.000
_cell.length_b   1.000
_cell.length_c   1.000
_cell.angle_alpha   90.00
_cell.angle_beta   90.00
_cell.angle_gamma   90.00
#
_symmetry.space_group_name_H-M   'P 1'
#
loop_
_entity.id
_entity.type
_entity.pdbx_description
1 polymer ?
#
loop_
_entity_poly.entity_id
_entity_poly.type
_entity_poly.pdbx_seq_one_letter_code
_entity_poly.pdbx_strand_id
1 'polypeptide(L)'
;DEDIESGRGKSTKTRKKAAYAGGLVLDPKVGFYDKFILLLDFNSLYPSIIQEFNICFTTVERGATNAQKKSEEDDDEIPELPDPSLEMGILPKEIRKLVERRRQVKQLMKQADINPDLYLQ
;
A
#
# COMPACT_ATOMS: atom_id res chain seq x y z
N ASP A 1 37.47 14.19 -33.93
CA ASP A 1 36.19 14.20 -34.65
C ASP A 1 35.08 14.36 -33.62
N GLU A 2 35.11 15.48 -32.91
CA GLU A 2 34.36 16.73 -33.17
C GLU A 2 33.07 16.77 -32.36
N ASP A 3 33.15 17.52 -31.28
CA ASP A 3 32.06 17.99 -30.43
C ASP A 3 31.02 18.78 -31.23
N ILE A 4 29.72 18.47 -31.03
CA ILE A 4 28.67 19.48 -31.12
C ILE A 4 27.78 19.37 -29.89
N GLU A 5 27.97 20.36 -29.03
CA GLU A 5 27.17 20.72 -27.88
C GLU A 5 25.75 21.13 -28.32
N SER A 6 24.72 20.57 -27.69
CA SER A 6 23.38 21.19 -27.70
C SER A 6 22.83 21.17 -26.27
N GLY A 7 23.09 22.28 -25.57
CA GLY A 7 22.46 22.57 -24.30
C GLY A 7 20.96 22.75 -24.47
N ARG A 8 20.19 21.86 -23.84
CA ARG A 8 18.86 22.15 -23.32
C ARG A 8 18.70 21.42 -21.99
N GLY A 9 18.90 22.16 -20.91
CA GLY A 9 18.57 21.73 -19.56
C GLY A 9 17.09 21.33 -19.47
N LYS A 10 16.82 20.04 -19.59
CA LYS A 10 15.65 19.41 -19.02
C LYS A 10 16.16 18.56 -17.88
N SER A 11 15.90 18.97 -16.65
CA SER A 11 16.01 18.08 -15.50
C SER A 11 14.95 16.99 -15.66
N THR A 12 15.25 15.99 -16.48
CA THR A 12 14.57 14.71 -16.41
C THR A 12 14.89 14.18 -15.02
N LYS A 13 13.98 14.39 -14.06
CA LYS A 13 14.01 13.70 -12.77
C LYS A 13 14.01 12.21 -13.10
N THR A 14 15.20 11.61 -13.17
CA THR A 14 15.38 10.18 -13.35
C THR A 14 14.59 9.52 -12.23
N ARG A 15 13.53 8.78 -12.60
CA ARG A 15 12.70 8.07 -11.63
C ARG A 15 13.63 7.17 -10.81
N LYS A 16 13.76 7.46 -9.52
CA LYS A 16 14.62 6.68 -8.63
C LYS A 16 14.16 5.22 -8.68
N LYS A 17 15.13 4.30 -8.64
CA LYS A 17 14.87 2.86 -8.55
C LYS A 17 14.04 2.56 -7.30
N ALA A 18 13.30 1.45 -7.33
CA ALA A 18 12.51 1.01 -6.18
C ALA A 18 13.42 0.72 -4.99
N ALA A 19 12.98 1.10 -3.79
CA ALA A 19 13.73 0.89 -2.54
C ALA A 19 13.24 -0.33 -1.74
N TYR A 20 12.15 -0.98 -2.16
CA TYR A 20 11.60 -2.18 -1.53
C TYR A 20 10.64 -2.89 -2.51
N ALA A 21 10.32 -4.15 -2.22
CA ALA A 21 9.40 -4.95 -3.03
C ALA A 21 7.94 -4.48 -2.94
N GLY A 22 7.21 -4.52 -4.06
CA GLY A 22 5.82 -4.05 -4.17
C GLY A 22 4.79 -5.19 -4.21
N GLY A 23 3.64 -4.91 -4.82
CA GLY A 23 2.60 -5.91 -5.04
C GLY A 23 2.98 -6.95 -6.09
N LEU A 24 2.47 -8.17 -5.93
CA LEU A 24 2.64 -9.25 -6.90
C LEU A 24 1.66 -9.09 -8.07
N VAL A 25 2.18 -9.21 -9.29
CA VAL A 25 1.37 -9.31 -10.51
C VAL A 25 1.59 -10.71 -11.09
N LEU A 26 0.50 -11.47 -11.24
CA LEU A 26 0.57 -12.78 -11.86
C LEU A 26 0.74 -12.64 -13.38
N ASP A 27 1.46 -13.58 -13.99
CA ASP A 27 1.59 -13.63 -15.44
C ASP A 27 0.23 -13.90 -16.08
N PRO A 28 -0.22 -13.06 -17.03
CA PRO A 28 -1.52 -13.20 -17.64
C PRO A 28 -1.53 -14.35 -18.67
N LYS A 29 -2.62 -15.09 -18.71
CA LYS A 29 -2.94 -15.97 -19.84
C LYS A 29 -3.55 -15.12 -20.95
N VAL A 30 -2.72 -14.65 -21.87
CA VAL A 30 -3.15 -13.77 -22.97
C VAL A 30 -4.03 -14.55 -23.95
N GLY A 31 -5.19 -13.99 -24.28
CA GLY A 31 -6.12 -14.59 -25.23
C GLY A 31 -7.48 -13.92 -25.19
N PHE A 32 -8.34 -14.32 -26.12
CA PHE A 32 -9.77 -14.00 -26.10
C PHE A 32 -10.52 -15.07 -25.30
N TYR A 33 -11.46 -14.65 -24.46
CA TYR A 33 -12.26 -15.54 -23.62
C TYR A 33 -13.73 -15.43 -24.01
N ASP A 34 -14.34 -16.56 -24.40
CA ASP A 34 -15.74 -16.69 -24.81
C ASP A 34 -16.67 -17.10 -23.66
N LYS A 35 -16.10 -17.43 -22.49
CA LYS A 35 -16.81 -17.82 -21.26
C LYS A 35 -16.74 -16.73 -20.20
N PHE A 36 -17.66 -16.80 -19.23
CA PHE A 36 -17.66 -15.88 -18.10
C PHE A 36 -16.36 -15.94 -17.29
N ILE A 37 -15.85 -14.77 -16.93
CA ILE A 37 -14.69 -14.60 -16.06
C ILE A 37 -15.18 -14.17 -14.68
N LEU A 38 -14.80 -14.93 -13.65
CA LEU A 38 -15.04 -14.56 -12.26
C LEU A 38 -13.84 -13.77 -11.74
N LEU A 39 -14.09 -12.52 -11.32
CA LEU A 39 -13.10 -11.67 -10.66
C LEU A 39 -13.36 -11.65 -9.16
N LEU A 40 -12.35 -12.06 -8.38
CA LEU A 40 -12.35 -11.99 -6.93
C LEU A 40 -11.29 -10.98 -6.49
N ASP A 41 -11.64 -10.11 -5.54
CA ASP A 41 -10.73 -9.09 -5.03
C ASP A 41 -10.93 -8.89 -3.51
N PHE A 42 -9.87 -8.44 -2.83
CA PHE A 42 -9.90 -8.13 -1.41
C PHE A 42 -10.33 -6.68 -1.18
N ASN A 43 -11.39 -6.50 -0.38
CA ASN A 43 -11.81 -5.17 0.04
C ASN A 43 -10.76 -4.53 0.96
N SER A 44 -10.02 -3.55 0.44
CA SER A 44 -9.01 -2.80 1.19
C SER A 44 -7.89 -3.70 1.75
N LEU A 45 -7.15 -4.37 0.87
CA LEU A 45 -6.09 -5.33 1.21
C LEU A 45 -5.07 -4.78 2.25
N TYR A 46 -4.34 -3.71 1.93
CA TYR A 46 -3.28 -3.19 2.83
C TYR A 46 -3.80 -2.65 4.17
N PRO A 47 -4.90 -1.86 4.23
CA PRO A 47 -5.52 -1.51 5.50
C PRO A 47 -5.91 -2.73 6.35
N SER A 48 -6.37 -3.81 5.72
CA SER A 48 -6.72 -5.06 6.42
C SER A 48 -5.48 -5.77 6.95
N ILE A 49 -4.41 -5.88 6.15
CA ILE A 49 -3.11 -6.45 6.59
C ILE A 49 -2.56 -5.69 7.81
N ILE A 50 -2.59 -4.35 7.78
CA ILE A 50 -2.09 -3.52 8.88
C ILE A 50 -2.87 -3.77 10.18
N GLN A 51 -4.20 -3.91 10.09
CA GLN A 51 -5.06 -4.16 11.24
C GLN A 51 -4.95 -5.61 11.76
N GLU A 52 -4.90 -6.58 10.85
CA GLU A 52 -4.88 -8.01 11.17
C GLU A 52 -3.60 -8.39 11.91
N PHE A 53 -2.45 -7.91 11.42
CA PHE A 53 -1.14 -8.22 11.99
C PHE A 53 -0.61 -7.13 12.92
N ASN A 54 -1.47 -6.22 13.36
CA ASN A 54 -1.14 -5.12 14.29
C ASN A 54 0.13 -4.34 13.89
N ILE A 55 0.32 -4.03 12.61
CA ILE A 55 1.54 -3.38 12.10
C ILE A 55 1.52 -1.90 12.52
N CYS A 56 2.43 -1.51 13.41
CA CYS A 56 2.55 -0.14 13.91
C CYS A 56 4.01 0.16 14.28
N PHE A 57 4.37 1.44 14.29
CA PHE A 57 5.67 1.89 14.81
C PHE A 57 5.89 1.51 16.28
N THR A 58 4.81 1.27 17.03
CA THR A 58 4.85 0.94 18.47
C THR A 58 4.80 -0.56 18.75
N THR A 59 4.63 -1.40 17.73
CA THR A 59 4.41 -2.84 17.88
C THR A 59 5.48 -3.66 17.15
N VAL A 60 5.98 -3.18 16.01
CA VAL A 60 7.02 -3.86 15.24
C VAL A 60 8.40 -3.34 15.65
N GLU A 61 9.26 -4.23 16.14
CA GLU A 61 10.66 -3.92 16.40
C GLU A 61 11.45 -3.88 15.09
N ARG A 62 12.03 -2.73 14.76
CA ARG A 62 12.79 -2.52 13.53
C ARG A 62 14.26 -2.26 13.84
N GLY A 63 15.00 -3.26 14.32
CA GLY A 63 16.48 -3.28 14.43
C GLY A 63 17.21 -2.09 15.10
N ALA A 64 16.52 -1.04 15.55
CA ALA A 64 17.12 0.23 15.95
C ALA A 64 17.69 0.21 17.38
N THR A 65 17.44 -0.85 18.14
CA THR A 65 18.11 -1.11 19.43
C THR A 65 19.56 -1.55 19.24
N ASN A 66 19.97 -1.97 18.04
CA ASN A 66 21.37 -2.24 17.69
C ASN A 66 21.94 -1.17 16.77
N ALA A 67 22.06 0.06 17.28
CA ALA A 67 22.78 1.16 16.64
C ALA A 67 24.29 0.89 16.38
N GLN A 68 24.77 -0.33 16.57
CA GLN A 68 26.17 -0.73 16.40
C GLN A 68 26.45 -1.68 15.24
N LYS A 69 25.45 -2.13 14.48
CA LYS A 69 25.66 -2.89 13.23
C LYS A 69 24.61 -2.51 12.20
N LYS A 70 24.85 -1.40 11.49
CA LYS A 70 24.17 -1.11 10.22
C LYS A 70 25.16 -1.41 9.11
N SER A 71 25.21 -2.65 8.66
CA SER A 71 25.66 -2.94 7.29
C SER A 71 24.58 -2.46 6.33
N GLU A 72 24.97 -1.97 5.16
CA GLU A 72 24.05 -1.53 4.10
C GLU A 72 23.15 -2.66 3.57
N GLU A 73 23.39 -3.91 4.01
CA GLU A 73 22.64 -5.12 3.67
C GLU A 73 21.40 -5.36 4.58
N ASP A 74 21.24 -4.66 5.71
CA ASP A 74 20.14 -4.87 6.68
C ASP A 74 18.84 -4.11 6.35
N ASP A 75 18.84 -3.18 5.38
CA ASP A 75 17.67 -2.33 5.10
C ASP A 75 16.58 -3.06 4.28
N ASP A 76 16.89 -4.25 3.76
CA ASP A 76 16.00 -5.09 2.95
C ASP A 76 15.31 -6.21 3.77
N GLU A 77 15.63 -6.38 5.06
CA GLU A 77 15.05 -7.44 5.88
C GLU A 77 13.63 -7.08 6.37
N ILE A 78 12.68 -7.98 6.14
CA ILE A 78 11.30 -7.81 6.60
C ILE A 78 11.26 -8.11 8.11
N PRO A 79 10.83 -7.16 8.96
CA PRO A 79 10.77 -7.38 10.41
C PRO A 79 9.71 -8.41 10.78
N GLU A 80 9.93 -9.10 11.90
CA GLU A 80 8.98 -10.07 12.43
C GLU A 80 7.66 -9.41 12.88
N LEU A 81 6.58 -10.18 12.82
CA LEU A 81 5.27 -9.73 13.26
C LEU A 81 5.22 -9.66 14.81
N PRO A 82 4.50 -8.68 15.38
CA PRO A 82 4.34 -8.60 16.83
C PRO A 82 3.52 -9.78 17.39
N ASP A 83 3.65 -10.01 18.69
CA ASP A 83 2.80 -10.96 19.41
C ASP A 83 1.31 -10.60 19.23
N PRO A 84 0.45 -11.54 18.79
CA PRO A 84 -0.99 -11.30 18.61
C PRO A 84 -1.74 -10.88 19.89
N SER A 85 -1.18 -11.17 21.07
CA SER A 85 -1.73 -10.79 22.38
C SER A 85 -1.48 -9.32 22.74
N LEU A 86 -0.60 -8.63 22.00
CA LEU A 86 -0.27 -7.23 22.21
C LEU A 86 -1.47 -6.33 21.92
N GLU A 87 -1.60 -5.25 22.69
CA GLU A 87 -2.66 -4.26 22.42
C GLU A 87 -2.50 -3.67 21.01
N MET A 88 -3.64 -3.37 20.38
CA MET A 88 -3.65 -2.75 19.06
C MET A 88 -2.95 -1.38 19.08
N GLY A 89 -1.98 -1.21 18.18
CA GLY A 89 -1.21 0.02 18.01
C GLY A 89 -2.04 1.19 17.47
N ILE A 90 -1.42 2.37 17.47
CA ILE A 90 -2.08 3.61 17.03
C ILE A 90 -2.42 3.59 15.54
N LEU A 91 -1.48 3.13 14.69
CA LEU A 91 -1.69 3.07 13.24
C LEU A 91 -2.89 2.19 12.84
N PRO A 92 -3.01 0.93 13.29
CA PRO A 92 -4.19 0.12 12.99
C PRO A 92 -5.49 0.69 13.59
N LYS A 93 -5.45 1.33 14.77
CA LYS A 93 -6.60 2.04 15.35
C LYS A 93 -7.08 3.20 14.46
N GLU A 94 -6.19 4.04 13.96
CA GLU A 94 -6.57 5.17 13.10
C GLU A 94 -7.05 4.70 11.72
N ILE A 95 -6.41 3.68 11.14
CA ILE A 95 -6.87 3.08 9.89
C ILE A 95 -8.27 2.49 10.04
N ARG A 96 -8.56 1.80 11.15
CA ARG A 96 -9.90 1.26 11.43
C ARG A 96 -10.96 2.35 11.37
N LYS A 97 -10.74 3.48 12.04
CA LYS A 97 -11.67 4.63 12.01
C LYS A 97 -11.93 5.13 10.59
N LEU A 98 -10.88 5.24 9.77
CA LEU A 98 -11.01 5.68 8.37
C LEU A 98 -11.78 4.66 7.51
N VAL A 99 -11.51 3.37 7.70
CA VAL A 99 -12.21 2.29 6.98
C VAL A 99 -13.69 2.25 7.37
N GLU A 100 -14.01 2.41 8.66
CA GLU A 100 -15.38 2.48 9.16
C GLU A 100 -16.14 3.68 8.60
N ARG A 101 -15.53 4.88 8.61
CA ARG A 101 -16.11 6.08 8.00
C ARG A 101 -16.36 5.87 6.50
N ARG A 102 -15.41 5.27 5.77
CA ARG A 102 -15.59 4.94 4.35
C ARG A 102 -16.75 3.95 4.14
N ARG A 103 -16.90 2.94 5.00
CA ARG A 103 -18.01 1.98 4.94
C ARG A 103 -19.35 2.68 5.16
N GLN A 104 -19.44 3.59 6.12
CA GLN A 104 -20.66 4.38 6.37
C GLN A 104 -21.05 5.21 5.14
N VAL A 105 -20.10 5.93 4.54
CA VAL A 105 -20.37 6.69 3.31
C VAL A 105 -20.82 5.76 2.17
N LYS A 106 -20.16 4.63 1.97
CA LYS A 106 -20.57 3.64 0.96
C LYS A 106 -21.96 3.07 1.21
N GLN A 107 -22.36 2.92 2.47
CA GLN A 107 -23.70 2.49 2.83
C GLN A 107 -24.74 3.56 2.51
N LEU A 108 -24.44 4.84 2.78
CA LEU A 108 -25.29 5.96 2.38
C LEU A 108 -25.46 6.00 0.86
N MET A 109 -24.38 5.83 0.09
CA MET A 109 -24.40 5.77 -1.38
C MET A 109 -25.22 4.61 -1.97
N LYS A 110 -25.55 3.58 -1.17
CA LYS A 110 -26.33 2.42 -1.61
C LYS A 110 -27.84 2.59 -1.38
N GLN A 111 -28.27 3.66 -0.71
CA GLN A 111 -29.68 3.96 -0.51
C GLN A 111 -30.36 4.25 -1.86
N ALA A 112 -31.65 3.91 -1.97
CA ALA A 112 -32.44 4.25 -3.15
C ALA A 112 -32.82 5.75 -3.14
N ASP A 113 -33.00 6.34 -4.32
CA ASP A 113 -33.40 7.76 -4.51
C ASP A 113 -32.49 8.81 -3.87
N ILE A 114 -31.17 8.62 -3.99
CA ILE A 114 -30.19 9.64 -3.60
C ILE A 114 -30.15 10.76 -4.64
N ASN A 115 -30.18 12.01 -4.19
CA ASN A 115 -29.96 13.17 -5.04
C ASN A 115 -28.61 13.04 -5.77
N PRO A 116 -28.54 13.14 -7.11
CA PRO A 116 -27.31 13.04 -7.89
C PRO A 116 -26.15 13.91 -7.38
N ASP A 117 -26.45 15.09 -6.84
CA ASP A 117 -25.44 16.02 -6.30
C ASP A 117 -24.77 15.48 -5.02
N LEU A 118 -25.47 14.65 -4.24
CA LEU A 118 -24.91 13.99 -3.06
C LEU A 118 -23.97 12.82 -3.39
N TYR A 119 -23.92 12.35 -4.64
CA TYR A 119 -23.01 11.28 -5.06
C TYR A 119 -21.59 11.78 -5.38
N LEU A 120 -21.45 13.10 -5.60
CA LEU A 120 -20.21 13.77 -6.01
C LEU A 120 -19.44 14.43 -4.86
N GLN A 121 -20.03 14.55 -3.67
CA GLN A 121 -19.41 15.09 -2.44
C GLN A 121 -18.77 13.99 -1.59
#